data_AF-A0A8C7LLT0-F1
#
_entry.id   AF-A0A8C7LLT0-F1
#
_cell.length_a   1.000
_cell.length_b   1.000
_cell.length_c   1.000
_cell.angle_alpha   90.00
_cell.angle_beta   90.00
_cell.angle_gamma   90.00
#
_symmetry.space_group_name_H-M   'P 1'
#
loop_
_entity.id
_entity.type
_entity.pdbx_description
1 polymer ?
#
loop_
_entity_poly.entity_id
_entity_poly.type
_entity_poly.pdbx_seq_one_letter_code
_entity_poly.pdbx_strand_id
1 'polypeptide(L)'
;MCVLVCQAVRDGSLCERIFTTCYMAIENSSVGTRNRAKELAAQIGSSHMNLNIDMAVKGMLGIFSMVTGKCPQFCANGGSTRENLALQNVRACIRMILAYLFAQWAEGKPGGLLVLGSANVDERLLATSLSNFLQYCVEKFQLSALRSIMAAPPTAELEPLTDGQVSQTDEVTRMTYSELSVIGWIRKISKCGPYSMSCKLIHTWREVLSPPQGAVKVKHFFQMYSVNRHKMTTVTPSYHTETIDNQVGIQQST
;
A
#
# COMPACT_ATOMS: atom_id res chain seq x y z
N MET A 1 -6.42 -13.67 -13.22
CA MET A 1 -5.84 -14.20 -14.47
C MET A 1 -5.23 -15.59 -14.26
N CYS A 2 -4.18 -15.74 -13.45
CA CYS A 2 -3.56 -17.06 -13.21
C CYS A 2 -4.53 -18.10 -12.64
N VAL A 3 -5.41 -17.75 -11.69
CA VAL A 3 -6.41 -18.70 -11.18
C VAL A 3 -7.44 -19.11 -12.24
N LEU A 4 -7.86 -18.17 -13.10
CA LEU A 4 -8.77 -18.48 -14.21
C LEU A 4 -8.10 -19.38 -15.25
N VAL A 5 -6.80 -19.19 -15.52
CA VAL A 5 -6.02 -20.03 -16.43
C VAL A 5 -5.72 -21.39 -15.79
N CYS A 6 -5.28 -21.44 -14.53
CA CYS A 6 -5.04 -22.69 -13.78
C CYS A 6 -6.35 -23.49 -13.59
N GLN A 7 -7.51 -22.84 -13.45
CA GLN A 7 -8.82 -23.50 -13.47
C GLN A 7 -9.26 -23.95 -14.88
N ALA A 8 -9.00 -23.15 -15.91
CA ALA A 8 -9.28 -23.53 -17.31
C ALA A 8 -8.38 -24.69 -17.79
N VAL A 9 -7.15 -24.75 -17.29
CA VAL A 9 -6.12 -25.75 -17.65
C VAL A 9 -6.09 -26.93 -16.66
N ARG A 10 -6.79 -26.84 -15.52
CA ARG A 10 -6.77 -27.81 -14.40
C ARG A 10 -5.36 -28.22 -13.95
N ASP A 11 -4.42 -27.28 -14.01
CA ASP A 11 -3.03 -27.54 -13.69
C ASP A 11 -2.53 -26.53 -12.65
N GLY A 12 -2.36 -26.99 -11.42
CA GLY A 12 -1.76 -26.20 -10.34
C GLY A 12 -0.27 -25.91 -10.56
N SER A 13 0.41 -26.70 -11.40
CA SER A 13 1.84 -26.53 -11.68
C SER A 13 2.15 -25.33 -12.59
N LEU A 14 1.15 -24.84 -13.33
CA LEU A 14 1.31 -23.65 -14.16
C LEU A 14 1.54 -22.41 -13.28
N CYS A 15 0.75 -22.27 -12.22
CA CYS A 15 0.82 -21.15 -11.29
C CYS A 15 2.21 -21.06 -10.63
N GLU A 16 2.86 -22.20 -10.34
CA GLU A 16 4.23 -22.26 -9.79
C GLU A 16 5.28 -21.76 -10.79
N ARG A 17 5.05 -22.01 -12.09
CA ARG A 17 5.97 -21.61 -13.16
C ARG A 17 5.86 -20.12 -13.51
N ILE A 18 4.67 -19.55 -13.45
CA ILE A 18 4.42 -18.17 -13.92
C ILE A 18 4.32 -17.15 -12.79
N PHE A 19 3.99 -17.58 -11.57
CA PHE A 19 3.70 -16.68 -10.46
C PHE A 19 4.62 -16.97 -9.29
N THR A 20 5.46 -15.98 -8.97
CA THR A 20 6.35 -16.00 -7.82
C THR A 20 5.90 -14.92 -6.85
N THR A 21 5.62 -15.32 -5.61
CA THR A 21 5.24 -14.43 -4.52
C THR A 21 6.42 -14.28 -3.56
N CYS A 22 6.62 -13.06 -3.04
CA CYS A 22 7.69 -12.79 -2.09
C CYS A 22 7.13 -12.01 -0.90
N TYR A 23 7.29 -12.57 0.30
CA TYR A 23 7.04 -11.85 1.55
C TYR A 23 8.36 -11.30 2.09
N MET A 24 8.42 -10.00 2.33
CA MET A 24 9.63 -9.28 2.78
C MET A 24 9.41 -8.72 4.19
N ALA A 25 9.78 -9.53 5.18
CA ALA A 25 9.64 -9.25 6.60
C ALA A 25 10.70 -8.28 7.12
N ILE A 26 10.34 -7.55 8.17
CA ILE A 26 11.27 -6.87 9.07
C ILE A 26 11.15 -7.48 10.48
N GLU A 27 12.03 -7.10 11.41
CA GLU A 27 12.06 -7.59 12.80
C GLU A 27 10.69 -7.49 13.50
N ASN A 28 9.88 -6.47 13.15
CA ASN A 28 8.58 -6.22 13.77
C ASN A 28 7.39 -6.78 12.97
N SER A 29 7.64 -7.51 11.88
CA SER A 29 6.57 -8.11 11.08
C SER A 29 5.87 -9.22 11.84
N SER A 30 4.54 -9.22 11.84
CA SER A 30 3.76 -10.19 12.61
C SER A 30 3.83 -11.59 12.00
N VAL A 31 3.85 -12.61 12.86
CA VAL A 31 3.73 -14.02 12.43
C VAL A 31 2.41 -14.23 11.67
N GLY A 32 1.36 -13.47 12.03
CA GLY A 32 0.07 -13.49 11.36
C GLY A 32 0.14 -13.07 9.90
N THR A 33 0.75 -11.92 9.57
CA THR A 33 0.85 -11.46 8.16
C THR A 33 1.68 -12.43 7.33
N ARG A 34 2.78 -12.94 7.88
CA ARG A 34 3.62 -13.95 7.23
C ARG A 34 2.87 -15.25 6.94
N ASN A 35 2.12 -15.77 7.91
CA ASN A 35 1.38 -17.02 7.74
C ASN A 35 0.25 -16.86 6.70
N ARG A 36 -0.47 -15.74 6.72
CA ARG A 36 -1.52 -15.44 5.72
C ARG A 36 -0.96 -15.36 4.30
N ALA A 37 0.20 -14.71 4.12
CA ALA A 37 0.87 -14.65 2.82
C ALA A 37 1.28 -16.04 2.31
N LYS A 38 1.85 -16.87 3.21
CA LYS A 38 2.22 -18.25 2.89
C LYS A 38 1.02 -19.13 2.54
N GLU A 39 -0.07 -19.01 3.31
CA GLU A 39 -1.30 -19.78 3.07
C GLU A 39 -1.93 -19.41 1.73
N LEU A 40 -2.03 -18.11 1.43
CA LEU A 40 -2.55 -17.65 0.15
C LEU A 40 -1.69 -18.13 -1.02
N ALA A 41 -0.37 -18.05 -0.89
CA ALA A 41 0.56 -18.53 -1.91
C ALA A 41 0.41 -20.04 -2.17
N ALA A 42 0.22 -20.82 -1.10
CA ALA A 42 -0.04 -22.27 -1.20
C ALA A 42 -1.38 -22.56 -1.89
N GLN A 43 -2.44 -21.81 -1.58
CA GLN A 43 -3.75 -21.99 -2.21
C GLN A 43 -3.76 -21.59 -3.70
N ILE A 44 -2.97 -20.58 -4.08
CA ILE A 44 -2.79 -20.18 -5.48
C ILE A 44 -1.88 -21.16 -6.22
N GLY A 45 -0.99 -21.87 -5.51
CA GLY A 45 0.04 -22.72 -6.11
C GLY A 45 1.22 -21.91 -6.66
N SER A 46 1.55 -20.76 -6.07
CA SER A 46 2.66 -19.91 -6.50
C SER A 46 3.98 -20.33 -5.85
N SER A 47 5.12 -20.10 -6.52
CA SER A 47 6.43 -20.22 -5.86
C SER A 47 6.57 -19.11 -4.81
N HIS A 48 6.72 -19.46 -3.54
CA HIS A 48 6.71 -18.51 -2.43
C HIS A 48 8.07 -18.37 -1.76
N MET A 49 8.58 -17.14 -1.70
CA MET A 49 9.81 -16.79 -1.00
C MET A 49 9.50 -15.96 0.25
N ASN A 50 10.23 -16.23 1.32
CA ASN A 50 10.19 -15.45 2.55
C ASN A 50 11.58 -14.90 2.85
N LEU A 51 11.70 -13.58 2.89
CA LEU A 51 12.96 -12.87 3.07
C LEU A 51 12.87 -11.96 4.28
N ASN A 52 13.99 -11.83 5.00
CA ASN A 52 14.17 -10.81 6.03
C ASN A 52 15.06 -9.70 5.45
N ILE A 53 14.61 -8.45 5.51
CA ILE A 53 15.32 -7.29 4.93
C ILE A 53 16.19 -6.54 5.95
N ASP A 54 16.17 -6.91 7.23
CA ASP A 54 16.81 -6.15 8.31
C ASP A 54 18.33 -6.08 8.11
N MET A 55 18.96 -7.12 7.57
CA MET A 55 20.40 -7.08 7.25
C MET A 55 20.72 -5.99 6.21
N ALA A 56 19.90 -5.87 5.16
CA ALA A 56 20.08 -4.84 4.13
C ALA A 56 19.80 -3.44 4.70
N VAL A 57 18.75 -3.31 5.53
CA VAL A 57 18.42 -2.04 6.21
C VAL A 57 19.55 -1.61 7.14
N LYS A 58 20.06 -2.52 7.99
CA LYS A 58 21.18 -2.25 8.90
C LYS A 58 22.46 -1.88 8.15
N GLY A 59 22.75 -2.53 7.02
CA GLY A 59 23.88 -2.17 6.16
C GLY A 59 23.78 -0.73 5.63
N MET A 60 22.62 -0.34 5.10
CA MET A 60 22.39 1.02 4.59
C MET A 60 22.48 2.08 5.70
N LEU A 61 21.90 1.80 6.87
CA LEU A 61 21.97 2.70 8.02
C LEU A 61 23.38 2.79 8.60
N GLY A 62 24.15 1.69 8.58
CA GLY A 62 25.55 1.67 9.00
C GLY A 62 26.43 2.60 8.15
N ILE A 63 26.25 2.58 6.82
CA ILE A 63 26.95 3.52 5.91
C ILE A 63 26.56 4.96 6.24
N PHE A 64 25.28 5.24 6.42
CA PHE A 64 24.80 6.57 6.78
C PHE A 64 25.40 7.07 8.10
N SER A 65 25.43 6.23 9.13
CA SER A 65 25.99 6.58 10.43
C SER A 65 27.50 6.78 10.38
N MET A 66 28.23 6.00 9.59
CA MET A 66 29.67 6.16 9.41
C MET A 66 30.03 7.52 8.79
N VAL A 67 29.24 8.00 7.82
CA VAL A 67 29.50 9.26 7.12
C VAL A 67 29.02 10.48 7.89
N THR A 68 27.86 10.37 8.57
CA THR A 68 27.21 11.54 9.20
C THR A 68 27.45 11.65 10.70
N GLY A 69 27.92 10.58 11.35
CA GLY A 69 28.02 10.49 12.82
C GLY A 69 26.66 10.44 13.54
N LYS A 70 25.55 10.26 12.82
CA LYS A 70 24.19 10.23 13.38
C LYS A 70 23.52 8.87 13.18
N CYS A 71 22.70 8.47 14.15
CA CYS A 71 21.89 7.26 14.09
C CYS A 71 20.41 7.64 14.14
N PRO A 72 19.70 7.66 13.00
CA PRO A 72 18.28 8.00 12.98
C PRO A 72 17.46 6.97 13.78
N GLN A 73 16.41 7.43 14.47
CA GLN A 73 15.56 6.58 15.30
C GLN A 73 14.08 6.68 14.90
N PHE A 74 13.32 5.62 15.17
CA PHE A 74 11.85 5.66 15.04
C PHE A 74 11.24 6.56 16.12
N CYS A 75 10.05 7.11 15.87
CA CYS A 75 9.34 7.93 16.86
C CYS A 75 9.10 7.18 18.17
N ALA A 76 8.79 5.88 18.10
CA ALA A 76 8.66 5.00 19.27
C ALA A 76 9.90 4.98 20.17
N ASN A 77 11.09 5.25 19.60
CA ASN A 77 12.36 5.24 20.30
C ASN A 77 12.86 6.67 20.61
N GLY A 78 12.02 7.70 20.45
CA GLY A 78 12.38 9.10 20.69
C GLY A 78 12.92 9.85 19.47
N GLY A 79 12.88 9.25 18.28
CA GLY A 79 13.29 9.90 17.03
C GLY A 79 12.31 10.97 16.52
N SER A 80 12.83 11.89 15.70
CA SER A 80 12.00 12.95 15.10
C SER A 80 11.06 12.41 14.00
N THR A 81 9.99 13.13 13.67
CA THR A 81 9.07 12.78 12.57
C THR A 81 9.82 12.59 11.24
N ARG A 82 10.88 13.38 11.01
CA ARG A 82 11.72 13.28 9.81
C ARG A 82 12.55 12.00 9.79
N GLU A 83 13.13 11.62 10.92
CA GLU A 83 13.91 10.37 11.02
C GLU A 83 13.02 9.15 10.83
N ASN A 84 11.88 9.15 11.50
CA ASN A 84 10.88 8.10 11.39
C ASN A 84 10.45 7.87 9.94
N LEU A 85 10.17 8.96 9.23
CA LEU A 85 9.79 8.91 7.83
C LEU A 85 10.92 8.44 6.92
N ALA A 86 12.15 8.89 7.16
CA ALA A 86 13.32 8.43 6.43
C ALA A 86 13.55 6.92 6.60
N LEU A 87 13.40 6.39 7.83
CA LEU A 87 13.54 4.96 8.12
C LEU A 87 12.47 4.11 7.42
N GLN A 88 11.22 4.57 7.40
CA GLN A 88 10.15 3.90 6.65
C GLN A 88 10.43 3.90 5.14
N ASN A 89 10.87 5.03 4.58
CA ASN A 89 11.22 5.15 3.16
C ASN A 89 12.39 4.21 2.80
N VAL A 90 13.42 4.09 3.64
CA VAL A 90 14.52 3.14 3.43
C VAL A 90 14.01 1.70 3.38
N ARG A 91 13.13 1.31 4.32
CA ARG A 91 12.49 -0.02 4.33
C ARG A 91 11.67 -0.27 3.06
N ALA A 92 10.91 0.72 2.58
CA ALA A 92 10.14 0.59 1.35
C ALA A 92 11.02 0.46 0.09
N CYS A 93 12.04 1.31 -0.04
CA CYS A 93 12.97 1.29 -1.17
C CYS A 93 13.79 -0.01 -1.24
N ILE A 94 14.23 -0.54 -0.11
CA ILE A 94 14.97 -1.82 -0.08
C ILE A 94 14.09 -2.97 -0.58
N ARG A 95 12.80 -3.00 -0.22
CA ARG A 95 11.86 -4.01 -0.75
C ARG A 95 11.75 -3.92 -2.26
N MET A 96 11.66 -2.72 -2.81
CA MET A 96 11.65 -2.50 -4.26
C MET A 96 12.95 -3.04 -4.90
N ILE A 97 14.12 -2.68 -4.38
CA ILE A 97 15.41 -3.12 -4.91
C ILE A 97 15.51 -4.66 -4.91
N LEU A 98 15.15 -5.31 -3.79
CA LEU A 98 15.15 -6.75 -3.69
C LEU A 98 14.14 -7.39 -4.66
N ALA A 99 12.95 -6.82 -4.82
CA ALA A 99 11.95 -7.35 -5.75
C ALA A 99 12.49 -7.38 -7.19
N TYR A 100 13.16 -6.31 -7.63
CA TYR A 100 13.80 -6.29 -8.95
C TYR A 100 14.99 -7.24 -9.06
N LEU A 101 15.81 -7.37 -8.01
CA LEU A 101 16.94 -8.31 -8.00
C LEU A 101 16.46 -9.76 -8.16
N PHE A 102 15.47 -10.18 -7.37
CA PHE A 102 14.90 -11.52 -7.47
C PHE A 102 14.11 -11.75 -8.76
N ALA A 103 13.50 -10.70 -9.31
CA ALA A 103 12.85 -10.79 -10.61
C ALA A 103 13.86 -11.05 -11.74
N GLN A 104 15.06 -10.46 -11.66
CA GLN A 104 16.13 -10.68 -12.64
C GLN A 104 16.87 -12.00 -12.41
N TRP A 105 17.06 -12.39 -11.14
CA TRP A 105 17.72 -13.64 -10.73
C TRP A 105 16.70 -14.75 -10.45
N ALA A 106 15.74 -14.97 -11.35
CA ALA A 106 14.81 -16.09 -11.19
C ALA A 106 15.53 -17.41 -11.52
N GLU A 107 16.09 -18.06 -10.50
CA GLU A 107 16.88 -19.28 -10.65
C GLU A 107 16.13 -20.37 -11.45
N GLY A 108 16.83 -20.99 -12.40
CA GLY A 108 16.35 -22.15 -13.14
C GLY A 108 15.39 -21.88 -14.30
N LYS A 109 15.16 -20.61 -14.69
CA LYS A 109 14.34 -20.26 -15.86
C LYS A 109 15.09 -19.33 -16.81
N PRO A 110 15.02 -19.54 -18.14
CA PRO A 110 15.54 -18.57 -19.09
C PRO A 110 14.64 -17.31 -19.07
N GLY A 111 15.21 -16.16 -18.72
CA GLY A 111 14.53 -14.86 -18.72
C GLY A 111 14.38 -14.23 -17.33
N GLY A 112 13.67 -13.11 -17.27
CA GLY A 112 13.36 -12.38 -16.03
C GLY A 112 11.85 -12.32 -15.78
N LEU A 113 11.46 -12.04 -14.54
CA LEU A 113 10.08 -11.86 -14.12
C LEU A 113 9.64 -10.40 -14.23
N LEU A 114 8.35 -10.18 -14.48
CA LEU A 114 7.74 -8.86 -14.40
C LEU A 114 7.35 -8.57 -12.94
N VAL A 115 7.88 -7.49 -12.37
CA VAL A 115 7.49 -7.02 -11.03
C VAL A 115 6.12 -6.36 -11.10
N LEU A 116 5.18 -6.83 -10.28
CA LEU A 116 3.83 -6.28 -10.19
C LEU A 116 3.71 -5.33 -8.99
N GLY A 117 3.26 -4.09 -9.25
CA GLY A 117 2.90 -3.13 -8.21
C GLY A 117 1.47 -3.33 -7.72
N SER A 118 1.23 -3.13 -6.42
CA SER A 118 -0.09 -3.27 -5.78
C SER A 118 -0.66 -1.93 -5.29
N ALA A 119 -0.34 -0.83 -5.97
CA ALA A 119 -0.86 0.50 -5.60
C ALA A 119 -2.33 0.66 -6.02
N ASN A 120 -3.17 1.16 -5.12
CA ASN A 120 -4.61 1.36 -5.34
C ASN A 120 -4.95 2.85 -5.56
N VAL A 121 -6.02 3.15 -6.32
CA VAL A 121 -6.39 4.52 -6.77
C VAL A 121 -7.04 5.39 -5.68
N ASP A 122 -7.68 4.80 -4.66
CA ASP A 122 -8.18 5.48 -3.45
C ASP A 122 -8.77 4.43 -2.50
N GLU A 123 -8.43 4.48 -1.21
CA GLU A 123 -8.67 3.41 -0.24
C GLU A 123 -10.12 3.26 0.28
N ARG A 124 -11.12 3.98 -0.24
CA ARG A 124 -12.55 3.71 0.10
C ARG A 124 -13.47 3.39 -1.07
N LEU A 125 -13.38 4.09 -2.19
CA LEU A 125 -14.11 3.72 -3.41
C LEU A 125 -13.67 2.34 -3.93
N LEU A 126 -12.38 2.01 -3.74
CA LEU A 126 -11.84 0.70 -4.07
C LEU A 126 -11.74 -0.26 -2.88
N ALA A 127 -11.74 0.16 -1.62
CA ALA A 127 -11.74 -0.84 -0.55
C ALA A 127 -13.03 -1.65 -0.51
N THR A 128 -14.19 -1.05 -0.81
CA THR A 128 -15.45 -1.79 -0.96
C THR A 128 -15.42 -2.67 -2.21
N SER A 129 -15.00 -2.14 -3.35
CA SER A 129 -14.91 -2.91 -4.61
C SER A 129 -13.88 -4.05 -4.55
N LEU A 130 -12.71 -3.80 -3.96
CA LEU A 130 -11.66 -4.80 -3.73
C LEU A 130 -12.10 -5.81 -2.69
N SER A 131 -12.71 -5.39 -1.58
CA SER A 131 -13.25 -6.33 -0.58
C SER A 131 -14.34 -7.22 -1.18
N ASN A 132 -15.23 -6.65 -2.00
CA ASN A 132 -16.24 -7.41 -2.73
C ASN A 132 -15.60 -8.37 -3.74
N PHE A 133 -14.55 -7.94 -4.44
CA PHE A 133 -13.80 -8.79 -5.36
C PHE A 133 -13.07 -9.93 -4.63
N LEU A 134 -12.44 -9.65 -3.48
CA LEU A 134 -11.81 -10.67 -2.64
C LEU A 134 -12.84 -11.65 -2.10
N GLN A 135 -14.01 -11.17 -1.65
CA GLN A 135 -15.13 -12.00 -1.23
C GLN A 135 -15.62 -12.90 -2.38
N TYR A 136 -15.78 -12.34 -3.58
CA TYR A 136 -16.09 -13.12 -4.78
C TYR A 136 -15.02 -14.19 -5.05
N CYS A 137 -13.73 -13.88 -4.83
CA CYS A 137 -12.65 -14.85 -5.00
C CYS A 137 -12.68 -15.97 -3.95
N VAL A 138 -13.06 -15.68 -2.71
CA VAL A 138 -13.30 -16.68 -1.68
C VAL A 138 -14.36 -17.68 -2.14
N GLU A 139 -15.48 -17.19 -2.66
CA GLU A 139 -16.62 -18.04 -3.05
C GLU A 139 -16.35 -18.81 -4.35
N LYS A 140 -15.83 -18.12 -5.37
CA LYS A 140 -15.63 -18.68 -6.71
C LYS A 140 -14.38 -19.54 -6.83
N PHE A 141 -13.28 -19.11 -6.22
CA PHE A 141 -11.97 -19.75 -6.34
C PHE A 141 -11.58 -20.56 -5.10
N GLN A 142 -12.42 -20.60 -4.07
CA GLN A 142 -12.19 -21.36 -2.83
C GLN A 142 -10.89 -20.97 -2.10
N LEU A 143 -10.49 -19.69 -2.22
CA LEU A 143 -9.31 -19.14 -1.56
C LEU A 143 -9.65 -18.73 -0.12
N SER A 144 -9.69 -19.69 0.80
CA SER A 144 -10.07 -19.45 2.21
C SER A 144 -9.10 -18.52 2.96
N ALA A 145 -7.83 -18.46 2.54
CA ALA A 145 -6.82 -17.57 3.13
C ALA A 145 -7.23 -16.10 3.02
N LEU A 146 -8.01 -15.73 2.00
CA LEU A 146 -8.49 -14.35 1.84
C LEU A 146 -9.44 -13.92 2.98
N ARG A 147 -10.16 -14.85 3.63
CA ARG A 147 -11.03 -14.51 4.76
C ARG A 147 -10.24 -13.97 5.95
N SER A 148 -9.11 -14.63 6.27
CA SER A 148 -8.25 -14.19 7.36
C SER A 148 -7.51 -12.90 7.02
N ILE A 149 -7.22 -12.65 5.74
CA ILE A 149 -6.64 -11.40 5.25
C ILE A 149 -7.64 -10.25 5.38
N MET A 150 -8.89 -10.44 4.94
CA MET A 150 -9.95 -9.43 5.02
C MET A 150 -10.36 -9.10 6.46
N ALA A 151 -10.25 -10.06 7.39
CA ALA A 151 -10.54 -9.85 8.81
C ALA A 151 -9.37 -9.18 9.58
N ALA A 152 -8.17 -9.12 8.99
CA ALA A 152 -7.03 -8.49 9.63
C ALA A 152 -7.11 -6.96 9.54
N PRO A 153 -6.66 -6.23 10.57
CA PRO A 153 -6.62 -4.77 10.51
C PRO A 153 -5.65 -4.29 9.42
N PRO A 154 -6.04 -3.27 8.61
CA PRO A 154 -5.14 -2.67 7.63
C PRO A 154 -4.06 -1.86 8.36
N THR A 155 -2.82 -2.33 8.30
CA THR A 155 -1.68 -1.60 8.84
C THR A 155 -0.42 -1.88 8.05
N ALA A 156 0.29 -0.81 7.69
CA ALA A 156 1.69 -0.87 7.34
C ALA A 156 2.54 -1.20 8.60
N GLU A 157 2.94 -2.46 8.77
CA GLU A 157 3.91 -2.90 9.82
C GLU A 157 5.33 -2.36 9.49
N LEU A 158 5.50 -1.03 9.47
CA LEU A 158 6.73 -0.33 9.11
C LEU A 158 7.42 0.34 10.31
N GLU A 159 6.77 0.42 11.46
CA GLU A 159 7.31 0.91 12.72
C GLU A 159 7.46 -0.21 13.76
N PRO A 160 8.28 -0.01 14.81
CA PRO A 160 8.26 -0.86 15.99
C PRO A 160 6.89 -0.87 16.66
N LEU A 161 6.43 -2.05 17.04
CA LEU A 161 5.22 -2.22 17.84
C LEU A 161 5.46 -1.54 19.20
N THR A 162 4.53 -0.68 19.63
CA THR A 162 4.54 -0.13 20.99
C THR A 162 3.69 -1.08 21.84
N ASP A 163 4.28 -1.70 22.88
CA ASP A 163 3.60 -2.69 23.75
C ASP A 163 2.93 -3.86 23.03
N GLY A 164 3.52 -4.33 21.92
CA GLY A 164 2.97 -5.42 21.11
C GLY A 164 1.71 -5.05 20.31
N GLN A 165 1.28 -3.78 20.38
CA GLN A 165 0.19 -3.24 19.59
C GLN A 165 0.71 -2.48 18.38
N VAL A 166 -0.08 -2.59 17.32
CA VAL A 166 0.16 -1.95 16.05
C VAL A 166 -0.18 -0.47 16.17
N SER A 167 0.83 0.39 16.22
CA SER A 167 0.70 1.82 16.53
C SER A 167 0.14 2.66 15.36
N GLN A 168 0.05 2.10 14.15
CA GLN A 168 -0.29 2.84 12.93
C GLN A 168 -1.56 2.33 12.25
N THR A 169 -2.72 2.86 12.59
CA THR A 169 -3.82 2.85 11.62
C THR A 169 -3.50 3.89 10.55
N ASP A 170 -3.60 3.54 9.26
CA ASP A 170 -3.37 4.46 8.13
C ASP A 170 -4.30 5.72 8.16
N GLU A 171 -5.27 5.75 9.09
CA GLU A 171 -6.19 6.84 9.41
C GLU A 171 -5.60 8.02 10.24
N VAL A 172 -4.28 8.12 10.48
CA VAL A 172 -3.67 9.34 11.08
C VAL A 172 -3.57 10.50 10.06
N THR A 173 -4.44 10.50 9.05
CA THR A 173 -4.61 11.63 8.13
C THR A 173 -5.68 12.56 8.70
N ARG A 174 -5.49 13.89 8.57
CA ARG A 174 -6.50 14.90 8.98
C ARG A 174 -7.86 14.77 8.25
N MET A 175 -8.02 13.78 7.38
CA MET A 175 -9.22 13.46 6.63
C MET A 175 -9.41 11.94 6.57
N THR A 176 -10.62 11.49 6.85
CA THR A 176 -10.99 10.09 6.69
C THR A 176 -11.05 9.72 5.22
N TYR A 177 -10.92 8.44 4.91
CA TYR A 177 -11.02 7.96 3.53
C TYR A 177 -12.38 8.26 2.86
N SER A 178 -13.49 8.41 3.61
CA SER A 178 -14.77 8.80 3.01
C SER A 178 -14.73 10.23 2.53
N GLU A 179 -14.10 11.09 3.31
CA GLU A 179 -13.93 12.49 2.95
C GLU A 179 -13.03 12.60 1.72
N LEU A 180 -11.93 11.84 1.66
CA LEU A 180 -11.03 11.79 0.50
C LEU A 180 -11.73 11.31 -0.77
N SER A 181 -12.54 10.26 -0.68
CA SER A 181 -13.30 9.73 -1.83
C SER A 181 -14.26 10.76 -2.41
N VAL A 182 -15.02 11.45 -1.56
CA VAL A 182 -15.95 12.52 -1.98
C VAL A 182 -15.19 13.68 -2.61
N ILE A 183 -14.09 14.11 -1.98
CA ILE A 183 -13.23 15.18 -2.49
C ILE A 183 -12.62 14.80 -3.86
N GLY A 184 -12.11 13.58 -4.00
CA GLY A 184 -11.54 13.03 -5.24
C GLY A 184 -12.56 13.03 -6.38
N TRP A 185 -13.78 12.55 -6.09
CA TRP A 185 -14.89 12.55 -7.04
C TRP A 185 -15.27 13.98 -7.48
N ILE A 186 -15.47 14.90 -6.53
CA ILE A 186 -15.83 16.30 -6.82
C ILE A 186 -14.74 16.98 -7.66
N ARG A 187 -13.47 16.73 -7.36
CA ARG A 187 -12.35 17.29 -8.11
C ARG A 187 -12.31 16.78 -9.55
N LYS A 188 -12.41 15.47 -9.77
CA LYS A 188 -12.18 14.84 -11.08
C LYS A 188 -13.43 14.82 -11.95
N ILE A 189 -14.60 14.50 -11.40
CA ILE A 189 -15.85 14.37 -12.14
C ILE A 189 -16.53 15.74 -12.23
N SER A 190 -16.76 16.40 -11.10
CA SER A 190 -17.39 17.74 -11.08
C SER A 190 -16.42 18.89 -11.46
N LYS A 191 -15.15 18.59 -11.77
CA LYS A 191 -14.12 19.57 -12.18
C LYS A 191 -13.97 20.75 -11.20
N CYS A 192 -14.20 20.53 -9.91
CA CYS A 192 -14.15 21.60 -8.93
C CYS A 192 -12.72 21.85 -8.43
N GLY A 193 -12.29 23.11 -8.48
CA GLY A 193 -11.08 23.60 -7.81
C GLY A 193 -11.33 23.90 -6.31
N PRO A 194 -10.35 24.48 -5.59
CA PRO A 194 -10.43 24.67 -4.14
C PRO A 194 -11.67 25.47 -3.68
N TYR A 195 -11.96 26.57 -4.37
CA TYR A 195 -13.10 27.43 -4.02
C TYR A 195 -14.44 26.76 -4.32
N SER A 196 -14.64 26.29 -5.55
CA SER A 196 -15.90 25.64 -5.94
C SER A 196 -16.15 24.35 -5.17
N MET A 197 -15.11 23.61 -4.82
CA MET A 197 -15.21 22.44 -3.94
C MET A 197 -15.67 22.85 -2.52
N SER A 198 -15.10 23.92 -1.96
CA SER A 198 -15.52 24.41 -0.64
C SER A 198 -17.00 24.81 -0.65
N CYS A 199 -17.46 25.57 -1.65
CA CYS A 199 -18.86 25.95 -1.80
C CYS A 199 -19.79 24.73 -1.90
N LYS A 200 -19.38 23.69 -2.64
CA LYS A 200 -20.16 22.47 -2.83
C LYS A 200 -20.23 21.65 -1.54
N LEU A 201 -19.10 21.47 -0.86
CA LEU A 201 -19.01 20.71 0.39
C LEU A 201 -19.75 21.37 1.56
N ILE A 202 -19.87 22.70 1.60
CA ILE A 202 -20.70 23.38 2.62
C ILE A 202 -22.15 22.89 2.59
N HIS A 203 -22.68 22.59 1.40
CA HIS A 203 -24.04 22.06 1.26
C HIS A 203 -24.09 20.56 1.54
N THR A 204 -23.12 19.80 1.03
CA THR A 204 -23.10 18.33 1.15
C THR A 204 -22.76 17.83 2.56
N TRP A 205 -21.92 18.55 3.31
CA TRP A 205 -21.49 18.17 4.66
C TRP A 205 -22.13 19.01 5.76
N ARG A 206 -23.21 19.74 5.45
CA ARG A 206 -23.86 20.68 6.37
C ARG A 206 -24.22 20.06 7.73
N GLU A 207 -24.60 18.78 7.74
CA GLU A 207 -24.99 18.05 8.95
C GLU A 207 -23.82 17.41 9.69
N VAL A 208 -22.64 17.30 9.05
CA VAL A 208 -21.48 16.56 9.56
C VAL A 208 -20.34 17.50 9.97
N LEU A 209 -20.15 18.61 9.26
CA LEU A 209 -19.03 19.55 9.43
C LEU A 209 -19.49 21.00 9.32
N SER A 210 -18.93 21.86 10.16
CA SER A 210 -19.13 23.31 10.02
C SER A 210 -18.39 23.88 8.79
N PRO A 211 -18.86 24.99 8.18
CA PRO A 211 -18.22 25.58 7.01
C PRO A 211 -16.71 25.88 7.18
N PRO A 212 -16.23 26.40 8.34
CA PRO A 212 -14.79 26.60 8.56
C PRO A 212 -13.99 25.30 8.57
N GLN A 213 -14.54 24.23 9.19
CA GLN A 213 -13.88 22.92 9.24
C GLN A 213 -13.77 22.30 7.85
N GLY A 214 -14.83 22.39 7.04
CA GLY A 214 -14.80 21.95 5.65
C GLY A 214 -13.72 22.68 4.82
N ALA A 215 -13.62 24.00 4.97
CA ALA A 215 -12.60 24.79 4.28
C ALA A 215 -11.16 24.40 4.68
N VAL A 216 -10.92 24.10 5.96
CA VAL A 216 -9.60 23.60 6.42
C VAL A 216 -9.25 22.26 5.76
N LYS A 217 -10.20 21.33 5.66
CA LYS A 217 -10.00 20.04 4.98
C LYS A 217 -9.70 20.23 3.49
N VAL A 218 -10.46 21.07 2.79
CA VAL A 218 -10.21 21.36 1.36
C VAL A 218 -8.83 21.98 1.15
N LYS A 219 -8.44 22.96 1.97
CA LYS A 219 -7.10 23.56 1.90
C LYS A 219 -6.02 22.51 2.09
N HIS A 220 -6.16 21.67 3.12
CA HIS A 220 -5.22 20.61 3.41
C HIS A 220 -5.11 19.60 2.26
N PHE A 221 -6.25 19.19 1.68
CA PHE A 221 -6.28 18.31 0.51
C PHE A 221 -5.50 18.90 -0.67
N PHE A 222 -5.79 20.13 -1.08
CA PHE A 222 -5.13 20.73 -2.24
C PHE A 222 -3.63 21.00 -2.00
N GLN A 223 -3.25 21.30 -0.76
CA GLN A 223 -1.83 21.42 -0.38
C GLN A 223 -1.11 20.08 -0.53
N MET A 224 -1.64 19.01 0.07
CA MET A 224 -1.04 17.67 -0.02
C MET A 224 -1.06 17.12 -1.44
N TYR A 225 -2.15 17.34 -2.18
CA TYR A 225 -2.26 16.97 -3.59
C TYR A 225 -1.20 17.65 -4.45
N SER A 226 -0.96 18.96 -4.24
CA SER A 226 0.02 19.72 -5.03
C SER A 226 1.45 19.31 -4.70
N VAL A 227 1.78 19.19 -3.41
CA VAL A 227 3.12 18.76 -2.95
C VAL A 227 3.47 17.37 -3.50
N ASN A 228 2.53 16.43 -3.45
CA ASN A 228 2.76 15.04 -3.88
C ASN A 228 2.54 14.80 -5.38
N ARG A 229 2.16 15.83 -6.17
CA ARG A 229 1.80 15.64 -7.58
C ARG A 229 2.95 15.08 -8.43
N HIS A 230 4.19 15.39 -8.05
CA HIS A 230 5.38 14.88 -8.74
C HIS A 230 5.50 13.35 -8.69
N LYS A 231 5.01 12.69 -7.62
CA LYS A 231 5.05 11.21 -7.52
C LYS A 231 4.26 10.53 -8.64
N MET A 232 3.19 11.19 -9.09
CA MET A 232 2.32 10.67 -10.13
C MET A 232 2.96 10.68 -11.53
N THR A 233 4.05 11.42 -11.75
CA THR A 233 4.72 11.42 -13.05
C THR A 233 5.59 10.18 -13.25
N THR A 234 5.95 9.50 -12.16
CA THR A 234 6.80 8.30 -12.15
C THR A 234 6.08 7.07 -11.60
N VAL A 235 4.77 7.14 -11.41
CA VAL A 235 4.00 6.02 -10.89
C VAL A 235 3.93 4.89 -11.92
N THR A 236 3.95 3.65 -11.45
CA THR A 236 3.86 2.48 -12.32
C THR A 236 2.56 2.53 -13.14
N PRO A 237 2.63 2.28 -14.46
CA PRO A 237 1.43 2.16 -15.29
C PRO A 237 0.44 1.18 -14.66
N SER A 238 -0.83 1.58 -14.59
CA SER A 238 -1.90 0.81 -13.95
C SER A 238 -3.01 0.48 -14.94
N TYR A 239 -3.76 -0.57 -14.63
CA TYR A 239 -4.91 -0.97 -15.42
C TYR A 239 -6.05 0.04 -15.22
N HIS A 240 -6.55 0.60 -16.32
CA HIS A 240 -7.65 1.56 -16.30
C HIS A 240 -8.96 0.83 -15.97
N THR A 241 -9.57 1.18 -14.84
CA THR A 241 -10.82 0.53 -14.36
C THR A 241 -11.93 1.50 -14.08
N GLU A 242 -11.61 2.76 -13.78
CA GLU A 242 -12.60 3.76 -13.40
C GLU A 242 -12.46 5.05 -14.19
N THR A 243 -13.59 5.73 -14.37
CA THR A 243 -13.63 7.08 -14.95
C THR A 243 -12.90 8.12 -14.06
N ILE A 244 -12.60 7.76 -12.80
CA ILE A 244 -11.84 8.56 -11.83
C ILE A 244 -10.33 8.24 -11.89
N ASP A 245 -9.81 7.74 -13.01
CA ASP A 245 -8.37 7.51 -13.15
C ASP A 245 -7.60 8.85 -13.31
N ASN A 246 -7.34 9.45 -12.15
CA ASN A 246 -6.04 9.88 -11.70
C ASN A 246 -5.97 9.30 -10.29
N GLN A 247 -5.11 8.30 -10.04
CA GLN A 247 -4.76 7.90 -8.66
C GLN A 247 -4.67 9.17 -7.85
N VAL A 248 -5.55 9.31 -6.86
CA VAL A 248 -5.39 10.35 -5.87
C VAL A 248 -4.17 9.85 -5.11
N GLY A 249 -3.00 10.25 -5.59
CA GLY A 249 -1.70 10.00 -4.98
C GLY A 249 -1.60 10.79 -3.69
N ILE A 250 -2.56 10.60 -2.78
CA ILE A 250 -2.35 10.68 -1.35
C ILE A 250 -1.84 9.29 -0.95
N GLN A 251 -0.79 8.81 -1.62
CA GLN A 251 0.12 7.96 -0.90
C GLN A 251 0.66 8.80 0.23
N GLN A 252 0.47 8.25 1.41
CA GLN A 252 0.94 8.65 2.73
C GLN A 252 2.16 9.58 2.63
N SER A 253 2.14 10.61 3.48
CA SER A 253 3.30 11.45 3.78
C SER A 253 4.60 10.66 3.61
N THR A 254 5.37 11.00 2.57
CA THR A 254 6.78 10.64 2.38
C THR A 254 7.61 11.88 2.60
#